data_AF-A0A0D6Q2F6-F1
#
_entry.id   AF-A0A0D6Q2F6-F1
#
_cell.length_a   1.000
_cell.length_b   1.000
_cell.length_c   1.000
_cell.angle_alpha   90.00
_cell.angle_beta   90.00
_cell.angle_gamma   90.00
#
_symmetry.space_group_name_H-M   'P 1'
#
loop_
_entity.id
_entity.type
_entity.pdbx_description
1 polymer ?
#
loop_
_entity_poly.entity_id
_entity_poly.type
_entity_poly.pdbx_seq_one_letter_code
_entity_poly.pdbx_strand_id
1 'polypeptide(L)'
;MNILPPAQIDWIVADVGEDMALSFVESACGRRIWVPREWRGSDLAMTYGEDIARCLSSHYGGEYIKIPICRAWRILMYRKMGLCIDDIAHRAGADRSWVKKVLANGPYIPPPQQANYRNDPAQLPLF
;
A
#
# COMPACT_ATOMS: atom_id res chain seq x y z
N MET A 1 2.50 -11.74 10.79
CA MET A 1 3.82 -11.11 10.54
C MET A 1 3.62 -9.61 10.47
N ASN A 2 4.40 -8.83 11.23
CA ASN A 2 4.29 -7.36 11.25
C ASN A 2 5.29 -6.78 10.25
N ILE A 3 4.81 -6.13 9.18
CA ILE A 3 5.69 -5.46 8.22
C ILE A 3 5.87 -4.04 8.74
N LEU A 4 7.07 -3.73 9.22
CA LEU A 4 7.33 -2.40 9.78
C LEU A 4 7.12 -1.33 8.71
N PRO A 5 6.25 -0.34 8.94
CA PRO A 5 6.14 0.80 8.06
C PRO A 5 7.43 1.63 8.10
N PRO A 6 7.82 2.26 6.99
CA PRO A 6 8.96 3.15 6.98
C PRO A 6 8.63 4.40 7.81
N ALA A 7 9.62 4.98 8.48
CA ALA A 7 9.47 6.09 9.42
C ALA A 7 8.77 7.34 8.83
N GLN A 8 8.70 7.47 7.50
CA GLN A 8 7.96 8.56 6.86
C GLN A 8 6.44 8.42 6.95
N ILE A 9 5.91 7.21 7.20
CA ILE A 9 4.46 6.92 7.26
C ILE A 9 4.07 6.10 8.50
N ASP A 10 4.97 5.90 9.46
CA ASP A 10 4.69 5.12 10.66
C ASP A 10 3.56 5.75 11.50
N TRP A 11 3.54 7.07 11.60
CA TRP A 11 2.52 7.87 12.29
C TRP A 11 1.11 7.64 11.73
N ILE A 12 0.95 7.59 10.41
CA ILE A 12 -0.37 7.35 9.80
C ILE A 12 -0.79 5.90 9.96
N VAL A 13 0.15 4.95 9.83
CA VAL A 13 -0.14 3.53 10.07
C VAL A 13 -0.51 3.29 11.54
N ALA A 14 0.11 4.01 12.48
CA ALA A 14 -0.21 3.92 13.90
C ALA A 14 -1.60 4.48 14.25
N ASP A 15 -2.07 5.53 13.56
CA ASP A 15 -3.37 6.15 13.83
C ASP A 15 -4.54 5.45 13.10
N VAL A 16 -4.38 5.10 11.82
CA VAL A 16 -5.49 4.54 11.01
C VAL A 16 -5.36 3.05 10.66
N GLY A 17 -4.22 2.42 10.97
CA GLY A 17 -3.93 1.04 10.63
C GLY A 17 -3.31 0.85 9.24
N GLU A 18 -2.75 -0.34 9.01
CA GLU A 18 -1.97 -0.67 7.81
C GLU A 18 -2.78 -0.59 6.51
N ASP A 19 -4.01 -1.13 6.50
CA ASP A 19 -4.82 -1.24 5.28
C ASP A 19 -5.28 0.14 4.77
N MET A 20 -5.74 1.00 5.68
CA MET A 20 -6.18 2.35 5.34
C MET A 20 -4.99 3.23 4.94
N ALA A 21 -3.87 3.14 5.67
CA ALA A 21 -2.65 3.85 5.32
C ALA A 21 -2.10 3.38 3.95
N LEU A 22 -2.16 2.08 3.65
CA LEU A 22 -1.77 1.57 2.34
C LEU A 22 -2.65 2.14 1.24
N SER A 23 -3.97 2.10 1.39
CA SER A 23 -4.91 2.66 0.41
C SER A 23 -4.68 4.16 0.16
N PHE A 24 -4.44 4.93 1.22
CA PHE A 24 -4.08 6.33 1.12
C PHE A 24 -2.76 6.54 0.37
N VAL A 25 -1.70 5.81 0.73
CA VAL A 25 -0.40 5.92 0.04
C VAL A 25 -0.54 5.51 -1.42
N GLU A 26 -1.30 4.47 -1.75
CA GLU A 26 -1.54 4.06 -3.13
C GLU A 26 -2.17 5.18 -3.97
N SER A 27 -3.16 5.87 -3.42
CA SER A 27 -3.93 6.90 -4.13
C SER A 27 -3.20 8.25 -4.21
N ALA A 28 -2.44 8.61 -3.19
CA ALA A 28 -1.85 9.94 -3.03
C ALA A 28 -0.33 10.00 -3.26
N CYS A 29 0.37 8.87 -3.33
CA CYS A 29 1.83 8.88 -3.39
C CYS A 29 2.41 9.65 -4.58
N GLY A 30 3.59 10.25 -4.35
CA GLY A 30 4.27 11.05 -5.37
C GLY A 30 3.66 12.43 -5.58
N ARG A 31 2.54 12.74 -4.92
CA ARG A 31 1.87 14.05 -4.98
C ARG A 31 2.19 14.88 -3.74
N ARG A 32 1.95 16.18 -3.87
CA ARG A 32 1.94 17.13 -2.77
C ARG A 32 0.48 17.50 -2.50
N ILE A 33 0.02 17.31 -1.27
CA ILE A 33 -1.36 17.55 -0.87
C ILE A 33 -1.43 18.71 0.12
N TRP A 34 -2.45 19.56 -0.01
CA TRP A 34 -2.78 20.56 1.00
C TRP A 34 -3.52 19.88 2.16
N VAL A 35 -3.10 20.17 3.38
CA VAL A 35 -3.75 19.68 4.59
C VAL A 35 -4.41 20.86 5.31
N PRO A 36 -5.75 20.90 5.41
CA PRO A 36 -6.43 21.97 6.12
C PRO A 36 -6.19 21.84 7.64
N ARG A 37 -6.34 22.94 8.38
CA ARG A 37 -6.29 22.89 9.86
C ARG A 37 -7.52 22.20 10.45
N GLU A 38 -8.67 22.40 9.81
CA GLU A 38 -9.92 21.74 10.16
C GLU A 38 -10.29 20.75 9.06
N TRP A 39 -10.34 19.46 9.42
CA TRP A 39 -10.58 18.37 8.48
C TRP A 39 -12.07 18.17 8.16
N ARG A 40 -12.97 18.55 9.08
CA ARG A 40 -14.41 18.32 8.96
C ARG A 40 -14.97 19.07 7.75
N GLY A 41 -15.67 18.35 6.88
CA GLY A 41 -16.25 18.93 5.66
C GLY A 41 -15.22 19.39 4.61
N SER A 42 -13.94 19.05 4.78
CA SER A 42 -12.89 19.42 3.82
C SER A 42 -12.87 18.48 2.60
N ASP A 43 -12.36 18.97 1.47
CA ASP A 43 -12.09 18.15 0.27
C ASP A 43 -11.19 16.95 0.59
N LEU A 44 -10.26 17.10 1.54
CA LEU A 44 -9.37 16.05 2.00
C LEU A 44 -10.17 14.89 2.64
N ALA A 45 -11.13 15.21 3.51
CA ALA A 45 -12.01 14.23 4.15
C ALA A 45 -12.95 13.57 3.13
N MET A 46 -13.49 14.33 2.17
CA MET A 46 -14.32 13.75 1.11
C MET A 46 -13.54 12.80 0.19
N THR A 47 -12.25 13.09 -0.06
CA THR A 47 -11.42 12.32 -0.99
C THR A 47 -10.84 11.06 -0.35
N TYR A 48 -10.31 11.16 0.87
CA TYR A 48 -9.55 10.08 1.52
C TYR A 48 -10.21 9.51 2.78
N GLY A 49 -11.37 10.04 3.16
CA GLY A 49 -12.08 9.66 4.39
C GLY A 49 -11.71 10.53 5.59
N GLU A 50 -12.61 10.55 6.57
CA GLU A 50 -12.47 11.37 7.78
C GLU A 50 -11.29 10.96 8.64
N ASP A 51 -11.00 9.67 8.77
CA ASP A 51 -9.88 9.17 9.59
C ASP A 51 -8.53 9.65 9.07
N ILE A 52 -8.31 9.55 7.75
CA ILE A 52 -7.10 10.04 7.10
C ILE A 52 -7.00 11.57 7.23
N ALA A 53 -8.09 12.28 6.99
CA ALA A 53 -8.09 13.74 7.08
C ALA A 53 -7.86 14.24 8.52
N ARG A 54 -8.45 13.56 9.51
CA ARG A 54 -8.22 13.79 10.95
C ARG A 54 -6.76 13.58 11.29
N CYS A 55 -6.19 12.44 10.90
CA CYS A 55 -4.79 12.10 11.12
C CYS A 55 -3.88 13.19 10.53
N LEU A 56 -4.05 13.48 9.24
CA LEU A 56 -3.25 14.48 8.52
C LEU A 56 -3.33 15.86 9.15
N SER A 57 -4.53 16.33 9.47
CA SER A 57 -4.72 17.68 10.02
C SER A 57 -4.18 17.80 11.45
N SER A 58 -4.17 16.71 12.21
CA SER A 58 -3.58 16.67 13.56
C SER A 58 -2.05 16.78 13.53
N HIS A 59 -1.41 16.20 12.51
CA HIS A 59 0.05 16.21 12.37
C HIS A 59 0.59 17.40 11.56
N TYR A 60 -0.13 17.82 10.52
CA TYR A 60 0.36 18.72 9.47
C TYR A 60 -0.70 19.77 9.06
N GLY A 61 -1.55 20.20 9.99
CA GLY A 61 -2.63 21.15 9.70
C GLY A 61 -2.13 22.52 9.22
N GLY A 62 -2.56 22.93 8.02
CA GLY A 62 -2.24 24.23 7.43
C GLY A 62 -0.95 24.27 6.61
N GLU A 63 -0.48 23.13 6.13
CA GLU A 63 0.69 23.04 5.26
C GLU A 63 0.49 22.06 4.10
N TYR A 64 1.45 22.09 3.16
CA TYR A 64 1.50 21.14 2.05
C TYR A 64 2.51 20.04 2.34
N ILE A 65 2.06 18.79 2.42
CA ILE A 65 2.94 17.64 2.61
C ILE A 65 3.17 16.86 1.32
N LYS A 66 4.36 16.28 1.18
CA LYS A 66 4.69 15.37 0.07
C LYS A 66 4.47 13.93 0.52
N ILE A 67 3.61 13.18 -0.17
CA ILE A 67 3.33 11.79 0.17
C ILE A 67 4.41 10.88 -0.43
N PRO A 68 5.14 10.10 0.40
CA PRO A 68 6.17 9.19 -0.10
C PRO A 68 5.56 8.02 -0.87
N ILE A 69 6.32 7.47 -1.84
CA ILE A 69 5.88 6.31 -2.64
C ILE A 69 5.91 5.01 -1.84
N CYS A 70 6.82 4.90 -0.87
CA CYS A 70 6.98 3.73 0.00
C CYS A 70 6.98 2.39 -0.78
N ARG A 71 7.60 2.37 -1.96
CA ARG A 71 7.44 1.28 -2.93
C ARG A 71 7.84 -0.09 -2.36
N ALA A 72 8.93 -0.15 -1.57
CA ALA A 72 9.38 -1.40 -0.95
C ALA A 72 8.39 -1.91 0.10
N TRP A 73 7.83 -1.02 0.90
CA TRP A 73 6.81 -1.36 1.89
C TRP A 73 5.52 -1.85 1.20
N ARG A 74 5.05 -1.16 0.15
CA ARG A 74 3.90 -1.57 -0.66
C ARG A 74 4.07 -2.99 -1.22
N ILE A 75 5.26 -3.34 -1.71
CA ILE A 75 5.55 -4.70 -2.19
C ILE A 75 5.35 -5.75 -1.09
N LEU A 76 5.88 -5.49 0.12
CA LEU A 76 5.73 -6.41 1.24
C LEU A 76 4.26 -6.55 1.63
N MET A 77 3.51 -5.44 1.62
CA MET A 77 2.08 -5.44 1.90
C MET A 77 1.28 -6.26 0.87
N TYR A 78 1.52 -6.07 -0.43
CA TYR A 78 0.87 -6.86 -1.46
C TYR A 78 1.22 -8.34 -1.38
N ARG A 79 2.45 -8.65 -0.97
CA ARG A 79 2.84 -10.03 -0.74
C ARG A 79 2.09 -10.64 0.43
N LYS A 80 1.90 -9.89 1.53
CA LYS A 80 1.07 -10.28 2.67
C LYS A 80 -0.40 -10.48 2.26
N MET A 81 -0.89 -9.73 1.27
CA MET A 81 -2.21 -9.90 0.65
C MET A 81 -2.30 -11.11 -0.30
N GLY A 82 -1.21 -11.85 -0.52
CA GLY A 82 -1.20 -13.04 -1.39
C GLY A 82 -1.11 -12.74 -2.88
N LEU A 83 -0.62 -11.57 -3.29
CA LEU A 83 -0.42 -11.29 -4.72
C LEU A 83 0.79 -12.06 -5.27
N CYS A 84 0.70 -12.45 -6.55
CA CYS A 84 1.83 -13.02 -7.27
C CYS A 84 2.85 -11.93 -7.63
N ILE A 85 4.07 -12.33 -8.01
CA ILE A 85 5.14 -11.35 -8.32
C ILE A 85 4.73 -10.40 -9.45
N ASP A 86 3.96 -10.88 -10.42
CA ASP A 86 3.57 -10.11 -11.60
C ASP A 86 2.52 -9.05 -11.25
N ASP A 87 1.52 -9.41 -10.43
CA ASP A 87 0.54 -8.46 -9.90
C ASP A 87 1.20 -7.40 -9.00
N ILE A 88 2.14 -7.84 -8.14
CA ILE A 88 2.91 -6.94 -7.28
C ILE A 88 3.72 -5.95 -8.13
N ALA A 89 4.40 -6.43 -9.18
CA ALA A 89 5.20 -5.60 -10.08
C ALA A 89 4.33 -4.54 -10.77
N HIS A 90 3.20 -4.98 -11.34
CA HIS A 90 2.24 -4.08 -11.98
C HIS A 90 1.71 -3.03 -11.00
N ARG A 91 1.22 -3.44 -9.83
CA ARG A 91 0.58 -2.55 -8.85
C ARG A 91 1.57 -1.61 -8.15
N ALA A 92 2.81 -2.05 -7.91
CA ALA A 92 3.86 -1.23 -7.31
C ALA A 92 4.56 -0.29 -8.31
N GLY A 93 4.31 -0.48 -9.62
CA GLY A 93 5.05 0.21 -10.69
C GLY A 93 6.54 -0.13 -10.64
N ALA A 94 6.86 -1.43 -10.66
CA ALA A 94 8.21 -1.97 -10.62
C ALA A 94 8.36 -3.14 -11.60
N ASP A 95 9.60 -3.54 -11.88
CA ASP A 95 9.86 -4.80 -12.58
C ASP A 95 9.95 -5.99 -11.59
N ARG A 96 9.85 -7.21 -12.15
CA ARG A 96 9.92 -8.47 -11.37
C ARG A 96 11.22 -8.61 -10.60
N SER A 97 12.34 -8.17 -11.16
CA SER A 97 13.66 -8.29 -10.55
C SER A 97 13.76 -7.44 -9.29
N TRP A 98 13.20 -6.23 -9.33
CA TRP A 98 13.11 -5.34 -8.19
C TRP A 98 12.18 -5.91 -7.11
N VAL A 99 11.03 -6.47 -7.49
CA VAL A 99 10.14 -7.17 -6.56
C VAL A 99 10.86 -8.32 -5.86
N LYS A 100 11.52 -9.21 -6.62
CA LYS A 100 12.30 -10.31 -6.05
C LYS A 100 13.38 -9.81 -5.09
N LYS A 101 14.10 -8.74 -5.45
CA LYS A 101 15.12 -8.13 -4.60
C LYS A 101 14.54 -7.62 -3.28
N VAL A 102 13.41 -6.93 -3.31
CA VAL A 102 12.74 -6.42 -2.10
C VAL A 102 12.26 -7.56 -1.22
N LEU A 103 11.63 -8.59 -1.80
CA LEU A 103 11.16 -9.76 -1.06
C LEU A 103 12.31 -10.59 -0.46
N ALA A 104 13.44 -10.70 -1.17
CA ALA A 104 14.61 -11.43 -0.70
C ALA A 104 15.33 -10.73 0.47
N ASN A 105 15.33 -9.39 0.48
CA ASN A 105 15.95 -8.59 1.54
C ASN A 105 15.00 -8.28 2.71
N GLY A 106 13.70 -8.53 2.53
CA GLY A 106 12.66 -8.27 3.53
C GLY A 106 12.36 -9.47 4.43
N PRO A 107 11.33 -9.36 5.29
CA PRO A 107 10.82 -10.51 6.03
C PRO A 107 10.33 -11.59 5.06
N TYR A 108 10.57 -12.86 5.40
CA TYR A 108 10.05 -13.97 4.61
C TYR A 108 8.52 -13.97 4.64
N ILE A 109 7.89 -13.79 3.48
CA ILE A 109 6.44 -13.90 3.32
C ILE A 109 6.17 -15.00 2.29
N PRO A 110 5.43 -16.06 2.65
CA PRO A 110 5.26 -17.22 1.78
C PRO A 110 4.62 -16.80 0.45
N PRO A 111 4.94 -17.52 -0.65
CA PRO A 111 4.20 -17.35 -1.89
C PRO A 111 2.72 -17.64 -1.70
N PRO A 112 1.85 -16.96 -2.46
CA PRO A 112 0.47 -17.38 -2.52
C PRO A 112 0.44 -18.85 -2.89
N GLN A 113 -0.41 -19.59 -2.18
CA GLN A 113 -0.64 -20.99 -2.48
C GLN A 113 -1.19 -21.05 -3.90
N GLN A 114 -0.43 -21.66 -4.82
CA GLN A 114 -0.92 -21.82 -6.18
C GLN A 114 -2.19 -22.66 -6.10
N ALA A 115 -3.31 -22.13 -6.60
CA ALA A 115 -4.42 -22.99 -6.95
C ALA A 115 -3.85 -24.00 -7.95
N ASN A 116 -3.96 -25.30 -7.63
CA ASN A 116 -3.43 -26.34 -8.49
C ASN A 116 -4.01 -26.14 -9.89
N TYR A 117 -3.18 -25.71 -10.86
CA TYR A 117 -3.62 -25.49 -12.25
C TYR A 117 -4.29 -26.74 -12.83
N ARG A 118 -3.88 -27.91 -12.31
CA ARG A 118 -4.39 -29.23 -12.64
C ARG A 118 -5.88 -29.44 -12.34
N ASN A 119 -6.46 -28.62 -11.45
CA ASN A 119 -7.87 -28.67 -11.06
C ASN A 119 -8.62 -27.39 -11.47
N ASP A 120 -8.04 -26.55 -12.33
CA ASP A 120 -8.74 -25.37 -12.84
C ASP A 120 -9.83 -25.81 -13.83
N PRO A 121 -11.14 -25.61 -13.52
CA PRO A 121 -12.23 -26.03 -14.40
C PRO A 121 -12.25 -25.25 -15.73
N ALA A 122 -11.50 -24.14 -15.85
CA ALA A 122 -11.34 -23.40 -17.10
C ALA A 122 -10.28 -24.01 -18.02
N GLN A 123 -9.42 -24.92 -17.53
CA GLN A 123 -8.50 -25.68 -18.37
C GLN A 123 -9.26 -26.85 -19.01
N LEU A 124 -9.75 -26.65 -20.23
CA LEU A 124 -10.21 -27.75 -21.07
C LEU A 124 -9.02 -28.71 -21.30
N PRO A 125 -9.17 -30.03 -21.10
CA PRO A 125 -8.14 -30.98 -21.49
C PRO A 125 -7.98 -30.85 -23.01
N LEU A 126 -6.85 -30.27 -23.42
CA LEU A 126 -6.38 -30.39 -24.79
C LEU A 126 -5.79 -31.80 -24.87
N PHE A 127 -6.57 -32.69 -25.50
CA PHE A 127 -6.37 -34.13 -25.72
C PHE A 127 -6.88 -35.07 -24.61
#